data_AF-A0A662HCD8-F1
#
_entry.id   AF-A0A662HCD8-F1
#
_cell.length_a   1.000
_cell.length_b   1.000
_cell.length_c   1.000
_cell.angle_alpha   90.00
_cell.angle_beta   90.00
_cell.angle_gamma   90.00
#
_symmetry.space_group_name_H-M   'P 1'
#
loop_
_entity.id
_entity.type
_entity.pdbx_description
1 polymer ?
#
loop_
_entity_poly.entity_id
_entity_poly.type
_entity_poly.pdbx_seq_one_letter_code
_entity_poly.pdbx_strand_id
1 'polypeptide(L)'
;MVVNLRLIPLILLILLVIFVSMIPQQGLGYSVDIWVSGGCGSSFYVGEEFKIYFYVSHRSYVRVISCYSNGSRVVYQGYVDSGRYHINTRAAEPAGMRALWLVMYVNGWPVAWDLCTINILPPYHREKALPVMRIRQPGDDCWAAVLAMTVCYYLRCSPEMGRSVASYIHDELQAPFPEGIDDDYLYQAEKGLRNRYGLRLDLDPMYRLTWDDVKEEINNNRSLIAFIQFYDPYYRGWIAHAVVIAGYKESPLTRKVLIVDPSDWFPIRLGKRECQRGLSGSWCDWEFIANMLGVNQVFRYNLMKGIKVI
;
A
#
# COMPACT_ATOMS: atom_id res chain seq x y z
N MET A 1 -39.02 22.38 -41.63
CA MET A 1 -39.39 23.15 -40.42
C MET A 1 -39.15 24.62 -40.72
N VAL A 2 -40.21 25.40 -40.94
CA VAL A 2 -40.10 26.81 -41.34
C VAL A 2 -39.79 27.62 -40.08
N VAL A 3 -38.55 28.07 -39.92
CA VAL A 3 -38.18 28.98 -38.83
C VAL A 3 -38.79 30.34 -39.17
N ASN A 4 -39.77 30.76 -38.38
CA ASN A 4 -40.47 32.02 -38.59
C ASN A 4 -39.52 33.18 -38.26
N LEU A 5 -38.97 33.83 -39.29
CA LEU A 5 -37.93 34.86 -39.18
C LEU A 5 -38.30 36.05 -38.28
N ARG A 6 -39.59 36.25 -38.00
CA ARG A 6 -40.08 37.30 -37.09
C ARG A 6 -39.78 37.03 -35.61
N LEU A 7 -39.46 35.79 -35.22
CA LEU A 7 -39.15 35.41 -33.84
C LEU A 7 -37.66 35.48 -33.50
N ILE A 8 -36.79 35.57 -34.51
CA ILE A 8 -35.32 35.66 -34.33
C ILE A 8 -34.91 36.82 -33.40
N PRO A 9 -35.42 38.07 -33.55
CA PRO A 9 -35.03 39.15 -32.64
C PRO A 9 -35.50 38.92 -31.19
N LEU A 10 -36.64 38.24 -30.98
CA LEU A 10 -37.13 37.90 -29.64
C LEU A 10 -36.27 36.80 -29.00
N ILE A 11 -35.86 35.79 -29.78
CA ILE A 11 -34.97 34.72 -29.33
C ILE A 11 -33.59 35.30 -28.99
N LEU A 12 -33.07 36.21 -29.81
CA LEU A 12 -31.82 36.92 -29.53
C LEU A 12 -31.91 37.80 -28.28
N LEU A 13 -33.04 38.48 -28.06
CA LEU A 13 -33.26 39.28 -26.85
C LEU A 13 -33.31 38.41 -25.59
N ILE A 14 -34.01 37.27 -25.65
CA ILE A 14 -34.09 36.31 -24.53
C ILE A 14 -32.69 35.73 -24.24
N LEU A 15 -31.96 35.34 -25.27
CA LEU A 15 -30.58 34.86 -25.13
C LEU A 15 -29.66 35.94 -24.57
N LEU A 16 -29.81 37.21 -24.98
CA LEU A 16 -29.06 38.34 -24.45
C LEU A 16 -29.38 38.59 -22.97
N VAL A 17 -30.65 38.53 -22.57
CA VAL A 17 -31.06 38.68 -21.16
C VAL A 17 -30.51 37.53 -20.31
N ILE A 18 -30.52 36.29 -20.82
CA ILE A 18 -29.90 35.14 -20.15
C ILE A 18 -28.39 35.34 -20.03
N PHE A 19 -27.71 35.78 -21.10
CA PHE A 19 -26.27 36.03 -21.09
C PHE A 19 -25.89 37.17 -20.13
N VAL A 20 -26.67 38.24 -20.09
CA VAL A 20 -26.46 39.38 -19.18
C VAL A 20 -26.75 38.99 -17.72
N SER A 21 -27.72 38.10 -17.47
CA SER A 21 -27.99 37.57 -16.12
C SER A 21 -26.90 36.62 -15.59
N MET A 22 -26.05 36.11 -16.47
CA MET A 22 -24.86 35.31 -16.11
C MET A 22 -23.60 36.17 -15.95
N ILE A 23 -23.66 37.48 -16.15
CA ILE A 23 -22.58 38.39 -15.77
C ILE A 23 -22.52 38.41 -14.24
N PRO A 24 -21.42 37.97 -13.61
CA PRO A 24 -21.30 38.01 -12.16
C PRO A 24 -21.52 39.45 -11.71
N GLN A 25 -22.50 39.67 -10.83
CA GLN A 25 -22.71 40.94 -10.16
C GLN A 25 -21.52 41.21 -9.23
N GLN A 26 -20.36 41.58 -9.78
CA GLN A 26 -19.18 42.04 -9.06
C GLN A 26 -19.39 43.44 -8.42
N GLY A 27 -20.64 43.81 -8.12
CA GLY A 27 -21.05 45.15 -7.70
C GLY A 27 -21.67 45.26 -6.30
N LEU A 28 -21.73 44.18 -5.51
CA LEU A 28 -22.39 44.17 -4.19
C LEU A 28 -21.43 44.08 -2.99
N GLY A 29 -20.12 44.22 -3.21
CA GLY A 29 -19.13 44.16 -2.12
C GLY A 29 -18.95 42.76 -1.50
N TYR A 30 -19.54 41.72 -2.11
CA TYR A 30 -19.33 40.34 -1.70
C TYR A 30 -17.98 39.84 -2.19
N SER A 31 -17.14 39.45 -1.25
CA SER A 31 -15.88 38.75 -1.52
C SER A 31 -15.73 37.52 -0.63
N VAL A 32 -14.98 36.57 -1.17
CA VAL A 32 -14.49 35.39 -0.48
C VAL A 32 -13.04 35.11 -0.89
N ASP A 33 -12.32 34.40 -0.05
CA ASP A 33 -10.93 33.99 -0.30
C ASP A 33 -10.71 32.60 0.34
N ILE A 34 -10.00 31.69 -0.33
CA ILE A 34 -9.69 30.35 0.16
C ILE A 34 -8.21 30.01 -0.03
N TRP A 35 -7.57 29.49 1.01
CA TRP A 35 -6.18 29.02 0.97
C TRP A 35 -5.95 27.83 1.91
N VAL A 36 -4.75 27.24 1.87
CA VAL A 36 -4.37 26.11 2.73
C VAL A 36 -3.13 26.43 3.55
N SER A 37 -2.82 25.61 4.57
CA SER A 37 -1.67 25.81 5.47
C SER A 37 -0.29 25.87 4.81
N GLY A 38 -0.15 25.46 3.55
CA GLY A 38 1.07 25.64 2.74
C GLY A 38 0.93 26.66 1.59
N GLY A 39 -0.21 27.34 1.48
CA GLY A 39 -0.57 28.13 0.30
C GLY A 39 -1.08 27.27 -0.87
N CYS A 40 -1.79 27.92 -1.79
CA CYS A 40 -2.30 27.25 -2.98
C CYS A 40 -1.16 26.73 -3.87
N GLY A 41 -1.33 25.55 -4.44
CA GLY A 41 -0.30 24.79 -5.14
C GLY A 41 0.47 23.80 -4.25
N SER A 42 0.29 23.85 -2.93
CA SER A 42 0.92 22.89 -2.01
C SER A 42 0.51 21.44 -2.26
N SER A 43 1.42 20.53 -1.89
CA SER A 43 1.21 19.10 -1.96
C SER A 43 1.05 18.49 -0.57
N PHE A 44 0.16 17.50 -0.44
CA PHE A 44 -0.10 16.76 0.80
C PHE A 44 -0.19 15.26 0.49
N TYR A 45 0.38 14.40 1.33
CA TYR A 45 0.26 12.95 1.17
C TYR A 45 -1.12 12.44 1.62
N VAL A 46 -1.67 11.42 0.97
CA VAL A 46 -2.89 10.75 1.47
C VAL A 46 -2.72 10.37 2.94
N GLY A 47 -3.68 10.79 3.78
CA GLY A 47 -3.69 10.62 5.23
C GLY A 47 -3.13 11.79 6.03
N GLU A 48 -2.36 12.69 5.40
CA GLU A 48 -1.78 13.89 6.02
C GLU A 48 -2.86 14.88 6.45
N GLU A 49 -2.71 15.45 7.65
CA GLU A 49 -3.58 16.50 8.15
C GLU A 49 -3.14 17.86 7.61
N PHE A 50 -4.09 18.65 7.13
CA PHE A 50 -3.85 20.03 6.73
C PHE A 50 -5.06 20.91 7.04
N LYS A 51 -4.84 22.23 7.00
CA LYS A 51 -5.89 23.21 7.28
C LYS A 51 -6.30 23.90 5.99
N ILE A 52 -7.61 23.98 5.77
CA ILE A 52 -8.21 24.87 4.77
C ILE A 52 -8.66 26.11 5.52
N TYR A 53 -8.20 27.27 5.08
CA TYR A 53 -8.64 28.56 5.58
C TYR A 53 -9.55 29.22 4.55
N PHE A 54 -10.53 29.96 5.03
CA PHE A 54 -11.34 30.79 4.16
C PHE A 54 -11.81 32.07 4.83
N TYR A 55 -12.07 33.08 4.02
CA TYR A 55 -12.67 34.35 4.41
C TYR A 55 -14.01 34.56 3.70
N VAL A 56 -14.95 35.16 4.41
CA VAL A 56 -16.24 35.61 3.89
C VAL A 56 -16.50 37.04 4.32
N SER A 57 -16.88 37.88 3.37
CA SER A 57 -17.18 39.30 3.61
C SER A 57 -18.47 39.54 4.40
N HIS A 58 -19.48 38.67 4.28
CA HIS A 58 -20.81 38.86 4.87
C HIS A 58 -21.38 37.55 5.39
N ARG A 59 -22.32 37.65 6.34
CA ARG A 59 -23.10 36.51 6.81
C ARG A 59 -23.82 35.86 5.64
N SER A 60 -23.54 34.58 5.42
CA SER A 60 -23.97 33.86 4.24
C SER A 60 -23.92 32.36 4.45
N TYR A 61 -24.58 31.61 3.56
CA TYR A 61 -24.37 30.17 3.47
C TYR A 61 -23.18 29.91 2.55
N VAL A 62 -22.22 29.10 2.97
CA VAL A 62 -21.05 28.75 2.15
C VAL A 62 -20.95 27.26 1.90
N ARG A 63 -20.28 26.91 0.81
CA ARG A 63 -19.86 25.54 0.51
C ARG A 63 -18.40 25.55 0.11
N VAL A 64 -17.62 24.67 0.73
CA VAL A 64 -16.27 24.31 0.30
C VAL A 64 -16.34 22.94 -0.34
N ILE A 65 -15.97 22.85 -1.62
CA ILE A 65 -16.08 21.65 -2.44
C ILE A 65 -14.67 21.29 -2.93
N SER A 66 -14.26 20.04 -2.76
CA SER A 66 -13.06 19.50 -3.36
C SER A 66 -13.42 18.79 -4.66
N CYS A 67 -12.97 19.32 -5.79
CA CYS A 67 -13.15 18.76 -7.13
C CYS A 67 -11.88 18.04 -7.59
N TYR A 68 -12.03 16.86 -8.17
CA TYR A 68 -10.94 16.02 -8.70
C TYR A 68 -11.43 15.26 -9.95
N SER A 69 -10.53 14.62 -10.70
CA SER A 69 -10.83 14.05 -12.04
C SER A 69 -12.04 13.10 -12.05
N ASN A 70 -12.24 12.37 -10.97
CA ASN A 70 -13.25 11.30 -10.88
C ASN A 70 -14.46 11.70 -10.02
N GLY A 71 -14.61 12.97 -9.64
CA GLY A 71 -15.76 13.44 -8.88
C GLY A 71 -15.52 14.68 -8.04
N SER A 72 -16.44 14.93 -7.12
CA SER A 72 -16.31 16.01 -6.14
C SER A 72 -16.85 15.59 -4.78
N ARG A 73 -16.38 16.25 -3.74
CA ARG A 73 -16.83 16.04 -2.36
C ARG A 73 -17.00 17.37 -1.67
N VAL A 74 -18.13 17.56 -0.98
CA VAL A 74 -18.32 18.69 -0.06
C VAL A 74 -17.43 18.46 1.16
N VAL A 75 -16.50 19.40 1.39
CA VAL A 75 -15.61 19.41 2.55
C VAL A 75 -16.28 20.12 3.72
N TYR A 76 -17.02 21.19 3.43
CA TYR A 76 -17.78 21.95 4.42
C TYR A 76 -18.99 22.60 3.77
N GLN A 77 -20.08 22.74 4.53
CA GLN A 77 -21.19 23.62 4.18
C GLN A 77 -21.89 24.13 5.44
N GLY A 78 -22.37 25.37 5.41
CA GLY A 78 -23.08 25.94 6.55
C GLY A 78 -23.22 27.45 6.47
N TYR A 79 -24.04 28.00 7.38
CA TYR A 79 -24.10 29.44 7.60
C TYR A 79 -22.93 29.89 8.46
N VAL A 80 -22.26 30.95 8.02
CA VAL A 80 -21.16 31.61 8.71
C VAL A 80 -21.42 33.11 8.73
N ASP A 81 -20.95 33.79 9.78
CA ASP A 81 -20.91 35.26 9.82
C ASP A 81 -19.71 35.78 9.00
N SER A 82 -19.57 37.09 8.88
CA SER A 82 -18.38 37.67 8.24
C SER A 82 -17.12 37.37 9.05
N GLY A 83 -16.04 36.94 8.40
CA GLY A 83 -14.78 36.69 9.07
C GLY A 83 -13.92 35.61 8.43
N ARG A 84 -12.86 35.22 9.15
CA ARG A 84 -11.93 34.15 8.77
C ARG A 84 -12.25 32.89 9.54
N TYR A 85 -12.21 31.76 8.84
CA TYR A 85 -12.54 30.44 9.34
C TYR A 85 -11.46 29.44 8.93
N HIS A 86 -11.42 28.30 9.62
CA HIS A 86 -10.58 27.18 9.22
C HIS A 86 -11.29 25.85 9.39
N ILE A 87 -10.89 24.88 8.57
CA ILE A 87 -11.35 23.50 8.61
C ILE A 87 -10.10 22.63 8.77
N ASN A 88 -10.04 21.86 9.85
CA ASN A 88 -9.05 20.79 9.98
C ASN A 88 -9.54 19.59 9.17
N THR A 89 -8.73 19.10 8.24
CA THR A 89 -9.10 17.98 7.38
C THR A 89 -7.90 17.10 7.08
N ARG A 90 -8.14 15.95 6.46
CA ARG A 90 -7.11 15.03 5.97
C ARG A 90 -7.17 14.92 4.46
N ALA A 91 -6.00 14.82 3.84
CA ALA A 91 -5.87 14.47 2.44
C ALA A 91 -6.45 13.06 2.20
N ALA A 92 -7.54 12.99 1.44
CA ALA A 92 -8.23 11.74 1.15
C ALA A 92 -7.84 11.21 -0.23
N GLU A 93 -8.09 9.93 -0.49
CA GLU A 93 -8.07 9.38 -1.85
C GLU A 93 -9.21 9.99 -2.72
N PRO A 94 -9.11 9.97 -4.06
CA PRO A 94 -7.94 9.54 -4.84
C PRO A 94 -6.79 10.57 -4.82
N ALA A 95 -5.55 10.10 -4.87
CA ALA A 95 -4.39 10.95 -5.17
C ALA A 95 -4.56 11.69 -6.52
N GLY A 96 -3.97 12.88 -6.62
CA GLY A 96 -3.98 13.72 -7.80
C GLY A 96 -4.31 15.19 -7.50
N MET A 97 -4.33 15.99 -8.56
CA MET A 97 -4.67 17.41 -8.50
C MET A 97 -6.11 17.61 -8.04
N ARG A 98 -6.30 18.61 -7.16
CA ARG A 98 -7.62 19.00 -6.66
C ARG A 98 -7.80 20.51 -6.74
N ALA A 99 -9.03 20.93 -7.00
CA ALA A 99 -9.46 22.30 -6.84
C ALA A 99 -10.40 22.38 -5.64
N LEU A 100 -10.05 23.19 -4.65
CA LEU A 100 -10.93 23.57 -3.55
C LEU A 100 -11.71 24.80 -4.00
N TRP A 101 -13.02 24.64 -4.18
CA TRP A 101 -13.96 25.69 -4.57
C TRP A 101 -14.70 26.18 -3.35
N LEU A 102 -14.57 27.46 -3.04
CA LEU A 102 -15.42 28.14 -2.08
C LEU A 102 -16.52 28.88 -2.84
N VAL A 103 -17.77 28.63 -2.48
CA VAL A 103 -18.92 29.35 -3.05
C VAL A 103 -19.75 29.94 -1.91
N MET A 104 -20.02 31.24 -2.03
CA MET A 104 -20.87 32.01 -1.11
C MET A 104 -22.26 32.20 -1.71
N TYR A 105 -23.27 31.91 -0.90
CA TYR A 105 -24.67 32.00 -1.26
C TYR A 105 -25.41 33.02 -0.38
N VAL A 106 -26.18 33.89 -1.03
CA VAL A 106 -27.10 34.83 -0.38
C VAL A 106 -28.48 34.63 -0.99
N ASN A 107 -29.50 34.41 -0.16
CA ASN A 107 -30.87 34.10 -0.60
C ASN A 107 -30.95 32.95 -1.61
N GLY A 108 -30.07 31.95 -1.47
CA GLY A 108 -30.00 30.76 -2.34
C GLY A 108 -29.19 30.94 -3.63
N TRP A 109 -28.73 32.15 -3.96
CA TRP A 109 -27.98 32.43 -5.18
C TRP A 109 -26.48 32.55 -4.92
N PRO A 110 -25.61 31.99 -5.80
CA PRO A 110 -24.18 32.16 -5.69
C PRO A 110 -23.80 33.61 -6.02
N VAL A 111 -23.12 34.29 -5.09
CA VAL A 111 -22.78 35.73 -5.23
C VAL A 111 -21.28 36.01 -5.26
N ALA A 112 -20.45 35.12 -4.71
CA ALA A 112 -19.00 35.20 -4.76
C ALA A 112 -18.40 33.79 -4.69
N TRP A 113 -17.24 33.61 -5.29
CA TRP A 113 -16.50 32.34 -5.26
C TRP A 113 -15.00 32.59 -5.37
N ASP A 114 -14.22 31.63 -4.88
CA ASP A 114 -12.78 31.60 -5.02
C ASP A 114 -12.27 30.15 -5.09
N LEU A 115 -11.03 29.98 -5.57
CA LEU A 115 -10.45 28.68 -5.89
C LEU A 115 -9.00 28.57 -5.41
N CYS A 116 -8.71 27.46 -4.72
CA CYS A 116 -7.35 27.09 -4.34
C CYS A 116 -7.01 25.69 -4.87
N THR A 117 -5.93 25.56 -5.63
CA THR A 117 -5.45 24.25 -6.08
C THR A 117 -4.55 23.60 -5.04
N ILE A 118 -4.60 22.28 -4.92
CA ILE A 118 -3.67 21.46 -4.13
C ILE A 118 -3.36 20.19 -4.91
N ASN A 119 -2.25 19.53 -4.57
CA ASN A 119 -1.92 18.21 -5.12
C ASN A 119 -1.93 17.16 -4.01
N ILE A 120 -2.74 16.11 -4.15
CA ILE A 120 -2.71 14.99 -3.21
C ILE A 120 -1.76 13.93 -3.73
N LEU A 121 -0.64 13.72 -3.04
CA LEU A 121 0.33 12.67 -3.35
C LEU A 121 -0.18 11.33 -2.82
N PRO A 122 0.18 10.19 -3.45
CA PRO A 122 -0.09 8.85 -2.91
C PRO A 122 0.37 8.74 -1.44
N PRO A 123 -0.14 7.77 -0.64
CA PRO A 123 0.24 7.64 0.77
C PRO A 123 1.77 7.69 0.95
N TYR A 124 2.26 8.51 1.90
CA TYR A 124 3.69 8.63 2.21
C TYR A 124 4.29 7.27 2.59
N HIS A 125 3.47 6.42 3.22
CA HIS A 125 3.77 5.03 3.48
C HIS A 125 2.63 4.11 3.03
N ARG A 126 2.97 3.02 2.34
CA ARG A 126 2.07 1.89 2.11
C ARG A 126 2.59 0.72 2.92
N GLU A 127 1.72 0.10 3.71
CA GLU A 127 2.08 -1.03 4.54
C GLU A 127 0.97 -2.07 4.49
N LYS A 128 1.35 -3.34 4.36
CA LYS A 128 0.45 -4.48 4.48
C LYS A 128 1.17 -5.63 5.17
N ALA A 129 0.51 -6.26 6.13
CA ALA A 129 1.03 -7.43 6.83
C ALA A 129 -0.06 -8.51 6.88
N LEU A 130 0.33 -9.74 6.53
CA LEU A 130 -0.46 -10.94 6.64
C LEU A 130 -0.25 -11.55 8.03
N PRO A 131 -1.29 -12.12 8.66
CA PRO A 131 -1.21 -12.75 9.99
C PRO A 131 -0.59 -14.14 9.91
N VAL A 132 0.61 -14.26 9.33
CA VAL A 132 1.35 -15.52 9.30
C VAL A 132 1.86 -15.82 10.70
N MET A 133 1.46 -16.97 11.24
CA MET A 133 1.92 -17.42 12.54
C MET A 133 3.35 -17.94 12.47
N ARG A 134 4.15 -17.64 13.49
CA ARG A 134 5.50 -18.19 13.60
C ARG A 134 5.45 -19.62 14.14
N ILE A 135 6.03 -20.56 13.39
CA ILE A 135 6.31 -21.93 13.83
C ILE A 135 7.82 -22.08 14.00
N ARG A 136 8.27 -22.45 15.20
CA ARG A 136 9.70 -22.65 15.45
C ARG A 136 10.19 -23.89 14.71
N GLN A 137 11.37 -23.81 14.09
CA GLN A 137 11.96 -24.97 13.43
C GLN A 137 12.24 -26.13 14.40
N PRO A 138 11.93 -27.38 14.00
CA PRO A 138 12.49 -28.56 14.66
C PRO A 138 13.96 -28.71 14.23
N GLY A 139 14.88 -28.79 15.19
CA GLY A 139 16.31 -28.89 14.89
C GLY A 139 16.80 -27.77 13.96
N ASP A 140 17.43 -28.16 12.85
CA ASP A 140 17.97 -27.27 11.82
C ASP A 140 17.07 -27.14 10.58
N ASP A 141 15.83 -27.62 10.64
CA ASP A 141 14.89 -27.67 9.50
C ASP A 141 14.08 -26.39 9.33
N CYS A 142 14.78 -25.28 9.02
CA CYS A 142 14.13 -24.01 8.70
C CYS A 142 13.10 -24.14 7.56
N TRP A 143 13.39 -24.98 6.56
CA TRP A 143 12.55 -25.26 5.40
C TRP A 143 11.20 -25.89 5.78
N ALA A 144 11.19 -26.83 6.73
CA ALA A 144 9.98 -27.55 7.13
C ALA A 144 9.03 -26.61 7.88
N ALA A 145 9.62 -25.76 8.73
CA ALA A 145 8.90 -24.77 9.47
C ALA A 145 8.25 -23.71 8.57
N VAL A 146 8.97 -23.17 7.58
CA VAL A 146 8.38 -22.15 6.69
C VAL A 146 7.28 -22.72 5.78
N LEU A 147 7.43 -23.95 5.28
CA LEU A 147 6.35 -24.63 4.56
C LEU A 147 5.14 -24.83 5.46
N ALA A 148 5.33 -25.26 6.71
CA ALA A 148 4.26 -25.39 7.68
C ALA A 148 3.58 -24.05 8.00
N MET A 149 4.34 -22.97 8.15
CA MET A 149 3.78 -21.63 8.39
C MET A 149 2.87 -21.21 7.24
N THR A 150 3.31 -21.43 6.01
CA THR A 150 2.53 -21.08 4.83
C THR A 150 1.29 -21.96 4.68
N VAL A 151 1.40 -23.28 4.84
CA VAL A 151 0.25 -24.18 4.88
C VAL A 151 -0.76 -23.72 5.93
N CYS A 152 -0.27 -23.39 7.12
CA CYS A 152 -1.13 -23.00 8.23
C CYS A 152 -1.74 -21.61 8.10
N TYR A 153 -1.12 -20.71 7.35
CA TYR A 153 -1.74 -19.45 6.96
C TYR A 153 -3.01 -19.69 6.12
N TYR A 154 -2.97 -20.61 5.15
CA TYR A 154 -4.14 -20.93 4.32
C TYR A 154 -5.18 -21.80 5.04
N LEU A 155 -4.73 -22.75 5.86
CA LEU A 155 -5.63 -23.65 6.61
C LEU A 155 -6.15 -23.04 7.92
N ARG A 156 -5.64 -21.88 8.34
CA ARG A 156 -5.93 -21.24 9.65
C ARG A 156 -5.66 -22.20 10.83
N CYS A 157 -4.48 -22.82 10.84
CA CYS A 157 -4.10 -23.77 11.89
C CYS A 157 -4.06 -23.12 13.29
N SER A 158 -4.22 -23.95 14.32
CA SER A 158 -3.76 -23.64 15.67
C SER A 158 -2.23 -23.84 15.79
N PRO A 159 -1.57 -23.31 16.84
CA PRO A 159 -0.16 -23.55 17.11
C PRO A 159 0.23 -25.04 17.20
N GLU A 160 -0.64 -25.86 17.78
CA GLU A 160 -0.42 -27.30 17.91
C GLU A 160 -0.47 -28.00 16.54
N MET A 161 -1.45 -27.64 15.72
CA MET A 161 -1.56 -28.15 14.35
C MET A 161 -0.36 -27.72 13.52
N GLY A 162 0.12 -26.47 13.66
CA GLY A 162 1.32 -26.00 12.98
C GLY A 162 2.57 -26.82 13.29
N ARG A 163 2.77 -27.21 14.56
CA ARG A 163 3.87 -28.12 14.93
C ARG A 163 3.69 -29.50 14.29
N SER A 164 2.48 -30.04 14.30
CA SER A 164 2.19 -31.33 13.66
C SER A 164 2.42 -31.31 12.14
N VAL A 165 2.10 -30.20 11.48
CA VAL A 165 2.37 -30.02 10.04
C VAL A 165 3.87 -29.95 9.79
N ALA A 166 4.62 -29.20 10.60
CA ALA A 166 6.08 -29.14 10.48
C ALA A 166 6.74 -30.50 10.69
N SER A 167 6.32 -31.27 11.70
CA SER A 167 6.79 -32.64 11.92
C SER A 167 6.43 -33.56 10.75
N TYR A 168 5.20 -33.50 10.24
CA TYR A 168 4.81 -34.29 9.06
C TYR A 168 5.68 -33.95 7.85
N ILE A 169 5.91 -32.67 7.59
CA ILE A 169 6.75 -32.22 6.47
C ILE A 169 8.18 -32.76 6.63
N HIS A 170 8.74 -32.70 7.83
CA HIS A 170 10.06 -33.29 8.14
C HIS A 170 10.07 -34.82 7.89
N ASP A 171 9.12 -35.55 8.47
CA ASP A 171 9.07 -37.02 8.44
C ASP A 171 8.75 -37.57 7.03
N GLU A 172 7.82 -36.94 6.30
CA GLU A 172 7.38 -37.39 4.98
C GLU A 172 8.46 -37.20 3.92
N LEU A 173 9.29 -36.17 4.07
CA LEU A 173 10.29 -35.83 3.06
C LEU A 173 11.63 -36.53 3.28
N GLN A 174 11.81 -37.21 4.42
CA GLN A 174 13.01 -38.01 4.74
C GLN A 174 14.32 -37.32 4.36
N ALA A 175 14.38 -35.98 4.46
CA ALA A 175 15.56 -35.23 4.07
C ALA A 175 16.75 -35.70 4.93
N PRO A 176 17.85 -36.18 4.33
CA PRO A 176 18.96 -36.73 5.07
C PRO A 176 19.60 -35.64 5.92
N PHE A 177 19.49 -35.74 7.23
CA PHE A 177 20.25 -34.90 8.14
C PHE A 177 21.76 -35.17 7.94
N PRO A 178 22.62 -34.17 7.70
CA PRO A 178 22.45 -32.71 7.80
C PRO A 178 22.35 -31.97 6.45
N GLU A 179 22.02 -32.64 5.36
CA GLU A 179 22.07 -32.08 4.01
C GLU A 179 20.69 -31.51 3.62
N GLY A 180 20.69 -30.22 3.26
CA GLY A 180 19.47 -29.46 2.98
C GLY A 180 18.64 -29.97 1.80
N ILE A 181 17.55 -29.26 1.53
CA ILE A 181 16.61 -29.60 0.46
C ILE A 181 17.18 -29.26 -0.93
N ASP A 182 17.05 -30.21 -1.86
CA ASP A 182 17.23 -29.99 -3.30
C ASP A 182 15.88 -29.89 -4.03
N ASP A 183 15.94 -29.77 -5.36
CA ASP A 183 14.78 -29.58 -6.22
C ASP A 183 13.80 -30.75 -6.22
N ASP A 184 14.33 -31.98 -6.12
CA ASP A 184 13.50 -33.19 -6.09
C ASP A 184 12.73 -33.24 -4.76
N TYR A 185 13.36 -32.83 -3.66
CA TYR A 185 12.67 -32.71 -2.36
C TYR A 185 11.55 -31.67 -2.38
N LEU A 186 11.76 -30.50 -2.98
CA LEU A 186 10.69 -29.51 -3.13
C LEU A 186 9.53 -30.09 -3.94
N TYR A 187 9.81 -30.76 -5.06
CA TYR A 187 8.76 -31.39 -5.87
C TYR A 187 7.96 -32.43 -5.08
N GLN A 188 8.63 -33.29 -4.28
CA GLN A 188 7.92 -34.24 -3.42
C GLN A 188 7.11 -33.53 -2.32
N ALA A 189 7.62 -32.42 -1.76
CA ALA A 189 6.92 -31.61 -0.78
C ALA A 189 5.63 -31.03 -1.35
N GLU A 190 5.68 -30.44 -2.54
CA GLU A 190 4.49 -29.95 -3.24
C GLU A 190 3.46 -31.07 -3.42
N LYS A 191 3.89 -32.22 -3.92
CA LYS A 191 3.00 -33.36 -4.18
C LYS A 191 2.36 -33.90 -2.89
N GLY A 192 3.16 -34.07 -1.83
CA GLY A 192 2.68 -34.55 -0.53
C GLY A 192 1.68 -33.57 0.10
N LEU A 193 2.00 -32.28 0.09
CA LEU A 193 1.14 -31.24 0.64
C LEU A 193 -0.15 -31.06 -0.16
N ARG A 194 -0.08 -31.18 -1.50
CA ARG A 194 -1.27 -31.20 -2.35
C ARG A 194 -2.18 -32.38 -2.04
N ASN A 195 -1.62 -33.57 -1.92
CA ASN A 195 -2.40 -34.78 -1.65
C ASN A 195 -3.06 -34.74 -0.26
N ARG A 196 -2.36 -34.23 0.76
CA ARG A 196 -2.84 -34.23 2.14
C ARG A 196 -3.74 -33.05 2.48
N TYR A 197 -3.43 -31.86 1.98
CA TYR A 197 -4.09 -30.61 2.38
C TYR A 197 -4.84 -29.92 1.24
N GLY A 198 -4.77 -30.43 0.02
CA GLY A 198 -5.41 -29.81 -1.15
C GLY A 198 -4.80 -28.49 -1.58
N LEU A 199 -3.63 -28.13 -1.05
CA LEU A 199 -2.93 -26.88 -1.37
C LEU A 199 -2.00 -27.05 -2.56
N ARG A 200 -1.97 -26.06 -3.46
CA ARG A 200 -0.98 -26.02 -4.54
C ARG A 200 0.13 -25.05 -4.14
N LEU A 201 1.31 -25.58 -3.91
CA LEU A 201 2.49 -24.76 -3.71
C LEU A 201 3.17 -24.61 -5.07
N ASP A 202 3.47 -23.40 -5.50
CA ASP A 202 4.24 -23.16 -6.71
C ASP A 202 5.72 -23.00 -6.32
N LEU A 203 6.37 -24.15 -6.18
CA LEU A 203 7.78 -24.25 -5.78
C LEU A 203 8.69 -24.09 -7.02
N ASP A 204 8.50 -23.05 -7.82
CA ASP A 204 9.27 -22.87 -9.07
C ASP A 204 10.76 -22.63 -8.80
N PRO A 205 11.65 -23.46 -9.39
CA PRO A 205 13.08 -23.33 -9.27
C PRO A 205 13.78 -22.05 -9.73
N MET A 206 13.15 -21.19 -10.51
CA MET A 206 13.88 -20.23 -11.34
C MET A 206 13.40 -18.79 -11.23
N TYR A 207 12.93 -18.37 -10.05
CA TYR A 207 12.40 -17.02 -9.87
C TYR A 207 13.30 -16.09 -9.06
N ARG A 208 13.77 -15.01 -9.70
CA ARG A 208 14.38 -13.86 -9.00
C ARG A 208 13.26 -13.00 -8.44
N LEU A 209 13.09 -13.02 -7.13
CA LEU A 209 12.07 -12.23 -6.45
C LEU A 209 12.37 -10.73 -6.58
N THR A 210 11.40 -9.96 -7.09
CA THR A 210 11.45 -8.50 -7.20
C THR A 210 10.53 -7.83 -6.16
N TRP A 211 10.68 -6.51 -6.02
CA TRP A 211 9.81 -5.73 -5.14
C TRP A 211 8.34 -5.76 -5.59
N ASP A 212 8.11 -5.78 -6.91
CA ASP A 212 6.75 -5.79 -7.45
C ASP A 212 6.06 -7.13 -7.16
N ASP A 213 6.80 -8.24 -7.17
CA ASP A 213 6.26 -9.57 -6.83
C ASP A 213 5.85 -9.63 -5.36
N VAL A 214 6.69 -9.10 -4.46
CA VAL A 214 6.34 -9.02 -3.03
C VAL A 214 5.05 -8.22 -2.85
N LYS A 215 4.93 -7.05 -3.49
CA LYS A 215 3.70 -6.25 -3.39
C LYS A 215 2.50 -6.97 -3.98
N GLU A 216 2.62 -7.54 -5.17
CA GLU A 216 1.52 -8.21 -5.86
C GLU A 216 0.98 -9.37 -5.00
N GLU A 217 1.87 -10.24 -4.54
CA GLU A 217 1.50 -11.43 -3.78
C GLU A 217 0.88 -11.06 -2.43
N ILE A 218 1.52 -10.16 -1.67
CA ILE A 218 0.98 -9.70 -0.40
C ILE A 218 -0.36 -8.96 -0.59
N ASN A 219 -0.52 -8.17 -1.64
CA ASN A 219 -1.81 -7.52 -1.95
C ASN A 219 -2.90 -8.53 -2.30
N ASN A 220 -2.54 -9.63 -2.94
CA ASN A 220 -3.42 -10.77 -3.20
C ASN A 220 -3.62 -11.71 -2.00
N ASN A 221 -3.15 -11.33 -0.81
CA ASN A 221 -3.22 -12.13 0.42
C ASN A 221 -2.45 -13.46 0.33
N ARG A 222 -1.37 -13.50 -0.45
CA ARG A 222 -0.50 -14.66 -0.60
C ARG A 222 0.86 -14.39 0.04
N SER A 223 1.25 -15.23 1.01
CA SER A 223 2.59 -15.16 1.60
C SER A 223 3.62 -15.79 0.67
N LEU A 224 4.86 -15.34 0.77
CA LEU A 224 5.99 -15.87 -0.01
C LEU A 224 6.98 -16.58 0.91
N ILE A 225 7.59 -17.66 0.43
CA ILE A 225 8.74 -18.27 1.12
C ILE A 225 10.01 -17.80 0.42
N ALA A 226 10.99 -17.33 1.18
CA ALA A 226 12.29 -16.92 0.66
C ALA A 226 13.38 -17.83 1.24
N PHE A 227 14.12 -18.48 0.35
CA PHE A 227 15.36 -19.18 0.69
C PHE A 227 16.52 -18.22 0.45
N ILE A 228 17.22 -17.87 1.52
CA ILE A 228 18.33 -16.92 1.53
C ILE A 228 19.65 -17.64 1.80
N GLN A 229 20.75 -17.09 1.30
CA GLN A 229 22.09 -17.62 1.50
C GLN A 229 23.02 -16.45 1.76
N PHE A 230 23.89 -16.61 2.74
CA PHE A 230 24.85 -15.59 3.10
C PHE A 230 26.13 -16.23 3.62
N TYR A 231 27.23 -15.51 3.45
CA TYR A 231 28.50 -15.91 4.03
C TYR A 231 28.52 -15.60 5.52
N ASP A 232 28.67 -16.62 6.35
CA ASP A 232 28.88 -16.46 7.78
C ASP A 232 30.39 -16.45 8.08
N PRO A 233 30.97 -15.29 8.48
CA PRO A 233 32.41 -15.19 8.74
C PRO A 233 32.85 -15.99 9.97
N TYR A 234 31.94 -16.35 10.87
CA TYR A 234 32.24 -17.16 12.05
C TYR A 234 32.44 -18.63 11.69
N TYR A 235 31.52 -19.17 10.88
CA TYR A 235 31.63 -20.54 10.36
C TYR A 235 32.54 -20.64 9.12
N ARG A 236 33.05 -19.49 8.63
CA ARG A 236 33.86 -19.37 7.41
C ARG A 236 33.23 -20.08 6.21
N GLY A 237 31.91 -20.02 6.11
CA GLY A 237 31.14 -20.82 5.16
C GLY A 237 29.86 -20.12 4.73
N TRP A 238 29.32 -20.57 3.61
CA TRP A 238 28.00 -20.15 3.16
C TRP A 238 26.93 -20.94 3.90
N ILE A 239 25.96 -20.23 4.45
CA ILE A 239 24.82 -20.81 5.16
C ILE A 239 23.57 -20.48 4.37
N ALA A 240 22.69 -21.46 4.22
CA ALA A 240 21.35 -21.28 3.67
C ALA A 240 20.33 -21.23 4.81
N HIS A 241 19.29 -20.43 4.63
CA HIS A 241 18.20 -20.29 5.61
C HIS A 241 16.88 -20.01 4.89
N ALA A 242 15.75 -20.40 5.49
CA ALA A 242 14.43 -20.19 4.91
C ALA A 242 13.56 -19.32 5.83
N VAL A 243 12.84 -18.37 5.24
CA VAL A 243 11.93 -17.46 5.96
C VAL A 243 10.63 -17.24 5.20
N VAL A 244 9.57 -16.78 5.89
CA VAL A 244 8.33 -16.34 5.23
C VAL A 244 8.32 -14.82 5.11
N ILE A 245 8.14 -14.30 3.90
CA ILE A 245 7.78 -12.89 3.66
C ILE A 245 6.26 -12.77 3.82
N ALA A 246 5.85 -12.09 4.88
CA ALA A 246 4.46 -11.95 5.30
C ALA A 246 3.93 -10.52 5.13
N GLY A 247 4.74 -9.58 4.65
CA GLY A 247 4.29 -8.20 4.51
C GLY A 247 5.32 -7.29 3.88
N TYR A 248 4.89 -6.07 3.61
CA TYR A 248 5.75 -5.03 3.04
C TYR A 248 5.40 -3.66 3.62
N LYS A 249 6.38 -2.77 3.60
CA LYS A 249 6.27 -1.35 3.91
C LYS A 249 7.11 -0.56 2.90
N GLU A 250 6.51 0.39 2.20
CA GLU A 250 7.23 1.29 1.29
C GLU A 250 6.96 2.76 1.57
N SER A 251 7.97 3.56 1.25
CA SER A 251 7.93 5.02 1.12
C SER A 251 8.72 5.40 -0.14
N PRO A 252 8.70 6.68 -0.57
CA PRO A 252 9.58 7.15 -1.64
C PRO A 252 11.08 6.89 -1.41
N LEU A 253 11.51 6.69 -0.16
CA LEU A 253 12.91 6.57 0.22
C LEU A 253 13.30 5.16 0.71
N THR A 254 12.34 4.32 1.06
CA THR A 254 12.63 3.06 1.76
C THR A 254 11.67 1.96 1.36
N ARG A 255 12.19 0.75 1.17
CA ARG A 255 11.41 -0.47 0.98
C ARG A 255 11.78 -1.47 2.07
N LYS A 256 10.77 -2.02 2.73
CA LYS A 256 10.96 -3.02 3.77
C LYS A 256 10.00 -4.18 3.61
N VAL A 257 10.46 -5.36 3.98
CA VAL A 257 9.66 -6.58 4.03
C VAL A 257 9.51 -7.07 5.45
N LEU A 258 8.33 -7.54 5.81
CA LEU A 258 8.08 -8.23 7.07
C LEU A 258 8.44 -9.70 6.90
N ILE A 259 9.43 -10.15 7.65
CA ILE A 259 9.91 -11.52 7.65
C ILE A 259 9.50 -12.22 8.95
N VAL A 260 8.92 -13.41 8.80
CA VAL A 260 8.68 -14.35 9.89
C VAL A 260 9.73 -15.45 9.79
N ASP A 261 10.70 -15.39 10.70
CA ASP A 261 11.84 -16.32 10.76
C ASP A 261 11.57 -17.47 11.75
N PRO A 262 11.71 -18.74 11.35
CA PRO A 262 11.55 -19.88 12.26
C PRO A 262 12.64 -19.97 13.35
N SER A 263 13.84 -19.44 13.11
CA SER A 263 15.05 -19.77 13.89
C SER A 263 15.35 -18.87 15.09
N ASP A 264 14.71 -17.70 15.24
CA ASP A 264 15.15 -16.59 16.13
C ASP A 264 16.59 -16.07 15.85
N TRP A 265 17.31 -16.77 14.97
CA TRP A 265 18.74 -16.70 14.76
C TRP A 265 19.09 -15.79 13.59
N PHE A 266 18.12 -15.37 12.75
CA PHE A 266 18.34 -14.49 11.61
C PHE A 266 19.37 -13.41 11.96
N PRO A 267 20.54 -13.43 11.30
CA PRO A 267 21.79 -13.10 11.96
C PRO A 267 21.78 -11.68 12.52
N ILE A 268 21.88 -11.63 13.85
CA ILE A 268 21.95 -10.37 14.60
C ILE A 268 23.04 -9.45 14.05
N ARG A 269 24.13 -10.07 13.59
CA ARG A 269 25.40 -9.42 13.29
C ARG A 269 25.68 -9.25 11.80
N LEU A 270 24.84 -9.80 10.91
CA LEU A 270 24.94 -9.61 9.45
C LEU A 270 23.78 -8.79 8.87
N GLY A 271 22.76 -8.43 9.68
CA GLY A 271 21.61 -7.64 9.18
C GLY A 271 20.55 -7.22 10.19
N LYS A 272 20.53 -7.72 11.43
CA LYS A 272 19.47 -7.34 12.40
C LYS A 272 19.52 -5.89 12.88
N ARG A 273 20.59 -5.13 12.59
CA ARG A 273 20.55 -3.66 12.75
C ARG A 273 19.57 -3.04 11.74
N GLU A 274 19.43 -3.64 10.57
CA GLU A 274 18.53 -3.20 9.49
C GLU A 274 17.14 -3.83 9.65
N CYS A 275 17.07 -5.05 10.19
CA CYS A 275 15.82 -5.72 10.54
C CYS A 275 15.30 -5.34 11.94
N GLN A 276 14.32 -4.44 12.01
CA GLN A 276 13.69 -4.04 13.28
C GLN A 276 12.65 -5.05 13.72
N ARG A 277 12.76 -5.56 14.96
CA ARG A 277 11.74 -6.46 15.54
C ARG A 277 10.40 -5.74 15.68
N GLY A 278 9.35 -6.34 15.16
CA GLY A 278 7.95 -5.98 15.36
C GLY A 278 7.18 -7.06 16.14
N LEU A 279 5.88 -6.85 16.33
CA LEU A 279 5.01 -7.78 17.08
C LEU A 279 4.82 -9.14 16.38
N SER A 280 4.87 -9.16 15.04
CA SER A 280 4.57 -10.33 14.21
C SER A 280 5.78 -10.94 13.51
N GLY A 281 6.96 -10.30 13.59
CA GLY A 281 8.14 -10.68 12.81
C GLY A 281 9.21 -9.59 12.84
N SER A 282 10.12 -9.60 11.88
CA SER A 282 11.15 -8.56 11.73
C SER A 282 10.99 -7.82 10.41
N TRP A 283 10.99 -6.48 10.46
CA TRP A 283 10.93 -5.62 9.27
C TRP A 283 12.33 -5.35 8.74
N CYS A 284 12.69 -5.97 7.63
CA CYS A 284 14.00 -5.90 7.00
C CYS A 284 13.99 -5.00 5.77
N ASP A 285 15.13 -4.37 5.47
CA ASP A 285 15.34 -3.62 4.23
C ASP A 285 15.26 -4.54 3.00
N TRP A 286 14.55 -4.11 1.95
CA TRP A 286 14.35 -4.95 0.76
C TRP A 286 15.65 -5.14 -0.03
N GLU A 287 16.45 -4.08 -0.19
CA GLU A 287 17.71 -4.13 -0.91
C GLU A 287 18.69 -5.10 -0.22
N PHE A 288 18.70 -5.11 1.11
CA PHE A 288 19.43 -6.11 1.90
C PHE A 288 18.97 -7.55 1.60
N ILE A 289 17.66 -7.81 1.63
CA ILE A 289 17.12 -9.14 1.33
C ILE A 289 17.39 -9.55 -0.13
N ALA A 290 17.23 -8.62 -1.08
CA ALA A 290 17.53 -8.86 -2.49
C ALA A 290 19.02 -9.20 -2.70
N ASN A 291 19.93 -8.56 -1.97
CA ASN A 291 21.35 -8.90 -1.99
C ASN A 291 21.62 -10.30 -1.44
N MET A 292 20.93 -10.70 -0.37
CA MET A 292 21.01 -12.07 0.18
C MET A 292 20.42 -13.15 -0.74
N LEU A 293 19.44 -12.78 -1.56
CA LEU A 293 18.87 -13.68 -2.59
C LEU A 293 19.80 -13.82 -3.82
N GLY A 294 20.78 -12.92 -3.96
CA GLY A 294 21.83 -13.01 -4.97
C GLY A 294 21.49 -12.33 -6.29
N VAL A 295 22.30 -11.32 -6.65
CA VAL A 295 22.39 -10.79 -8.02
C VAL A 295 23.86 -10.41 -8.26
N ASN A 296 24.48 -11.04 -9.28
CA ASN A 296 25.71 -10.64 -9.99
C ASN A 296 27.07 -11.34 -9.74
N GLN A 297 27.21 -12.47 -9.04
CA GLN A 297 28.43 -13.30 -9.21
C GLN A 297 28.15 -14.81 -9.21
N VAL A 298 28.65 -15.44 -10.28
CA VAL A 298 28.58 -16.87 -10.63
C VAL A 298 29.51 -17.67 -9.71
N PHE A 299 29.05 -18.77 -9.09
CA PHE A 299 29.57 -20.13 -9.33
C PHE A 299 28.78 -21.23 -8.62
N ARG A 300 28.77 -22.38 -9.31
CA ARG A 300 28.06 -23.65 -9.15
C ARG A 300 28.12 -24.27 -7.75
N TYR A 301 27.00 -24.36 -7.04
CA TYR A 301 26.19 -25.58 -6.79
C TYR A 301 24.90 -25.15 -6.05
N ASN A 302 23.75 -25.56 -6.60
CA ASN A 302 22.37 -25.62 -6.06
C ASN A 302 21.76 -24.40 -5.32
N LEU A 303 21.17 -23.52 -6.15
CA LEU A 303 19.82 -22.91 -6.09
C LEU A 303 19.31 -22.20 -4.81
N MET A 304 19.04 -20.90 -4.93
CA MET A 304 18.14 -20.14 -4.06
C MET A 304 16.91 -19.67 -4.84
N LYS A 305 15.72 -19.85 -4.25
CA LYS A 305 14.41 -19.68 -4.89
C LYS A 305 13.47 -18.86 -4.02
N GLY A 306 12.76 -17.91 -4.61
CA GLY A 306 11.54 -17.37 -4.03
C GLY A 306 10.38 -18.29 -4.41
N ILE A 307 9.62 -18.77 -3.43
CA ILE A 307 8.53 -19.73 -3.63
C ILE A 307 7.19 -19.03 -3.45
N LYS A 308 6.30 -19.24 -4.44
CA LYS A 308 4.94 -18.72 -4.47
C LYS A 308 3.96 -19.79 -3.99
N VAL A 309 2.88 -19.37 -3.35
CA VAL A 309 1.78 -20.30 -3.00
C VAL A 309 0.51 -19.84 -3.66
N ILE A 310 -0.11 -20.73 -4.43
CA ILE A 310 -1.28 -20.46 -5.30
C ILE A 310 -2.54 -21.07 -4.68
#